data_AF-A0A7X7KU26-F1
#
_entry.id   AF-A0A7X7KU26-F1
#
_cell.length_a   1.000
_cell.length_b   1.000
_cell.length_c   1.000
_cell.angle_alpha   90.00
_cell.angle_beta   90.00
_cell.angle_gamma   90.00
#
_symmetry.space_group_name_H-M   'P 1'
#
loop_
_entity.id
_entity.type
_entity.pdbx_description
1 polymer ?
#
loop_
_entity_poly.entity_id
_entity_poly.type
_entity_poly.pdbx_seq_one_letter_code
_entity_poly.pdbx_strand_id
1 'polypeptide(L)' 'MKIGFLGYGNMGSSLVKGLLLSGKLPAASICATDLYMDKLESDAAAYG' A
#
# COMPACT_ATOMS: atom_id res chain seq x y z
N MET A 1 -14.85 2.54 0.98
CA MET A 1 -14.10 2.70 2.26
C MET A 1 -12.68 3.05 1.91
N LYS A 2 -12.05 4.04 2.56
CA LYS A 2 -10.63 4.39 2.35
C LYS A 2 -9.81 3.94 3.55
N ILE A 3 -8.61 3.42 3.33
CA ILE A 3 -7.70 2.96 4.38
C ILE A 3 -6.37 3.71 4.25
N GLY A 4 -5.92 4.28 5.37
CA GLY A 4 -4.65 4.96 5.50
C GLY A 4 -3.64 4.14 6.30
N PHE A 5 -2.41 4.02 5.79
CA PHE A 5 -1.28 3.41 6.49
C PHE A 5 -0.27 4.51 6.88
N LEU A 6 -0.01 4.63 8.18
CA LEU A 6 1.07 5.45 8.73
C LEU A 6 2.26 4.53 9.01
N GLY A 7 3.30 4.61 8.16
CA GLY A 7 4.38 3.64 8.08
C GLY A 7 4.11 2.58 7.02
N TYR A 8 5.09 2.37 6.14
CA TYR A 8 5.06 1.46 5.01
C TYR A 8 6.33 0.57 4.94
N GLY A 9 6.73 0.11 6.13
CA GLY A 9 7.77 -0.91 6.27
C GLY A 9 7.30 -2.28 5.76
N ASN A 10 8.03 -3.33 6.14
CA ASN A 10 7.77 -4.69 5.64
C ASN A 10 6.33 -5.17 5.90
N MET A 11 5.78 -4.87 7.08
CA MET A 11 4.40 -5.26 7.42
C MET A 11 3.35 -4.43 6.66
N GLY A 12 3.53 -3.11 6.58
CA GLY A 12 2.60 -2.22 5.86
C GLY A 12 2.49 -2.61 4.39
N SER A 13 3.63 -2.81 3.72
CA SER A 13 3.67 -3.29 2.34
C SER A 13 3.02 -4.67 2.17
N SER A 14 3.32 -5.62 3.06
CA SER A 14 2.72 -6.97 2.98
C SER A 14 1.19 -6.95 3.13
N LEU A 15 0.67 -6.12 4.04
CA LEU A 15 -0.77 -5.96 4.23
C LEU A 15 -1.43 -5.33 3.01
N VAL A 16 -0.87 -4.24 2.49
CA VAL A 16 -1.41 -3.58 1.29
C VAL A 16 -1.40 -4.53 0.10
N LYS A 17 -0.29 -5.24 -0.15
CA LYS A 17 -0.22 -6.29 -1.17
C LYS A 17 -1.29 -7.36 -0.98
N GLY A 18 -1.46 -7.87 0.23
CA GLY A 18 -2.49 -8.87 0.54
C GLY A 18 -3.90 -8.36 0.26
N LEU A 19 -4.22 -7.13 0.65
CA LEU A 19 -5.52 -6.51 0.40
C LEU A 19 -5.80 -6.32 -1.10
N LEU A 20 -4.81 -5.83 -1.85
CA LEU A 20 -4.90 -5.61 -3.30
C LEU A 20 -5.08 -6.94 -4.04
N LEU A 21 -4.20 -7.91 -3.78
CA LEU A 21 -4.23 -9.22 -4.44
C LEU A 21 -5.47 -10.04 -4.07
N SER A 22 -6.07 -9.79 -2.91
CA SER A 22 -7.34 -10.42 -2.54
C SER A 22 -8.55 -9.87 -3.31
N GLY A 23 -8.41 -8.75 -4.03
CA GLY A 23 -9.49 -8.07 -4.73
C GLY A 23 -10.52 -7.39 -3.83
N LYS A 24 -10.33 -7.41 -2.50
CA LYS A 24 -11.26 -6.85 -1.53
C LYS A 24 -11.23 -5.32 -1.48
N LEU A 25 -10.13 -4.70 -1.91
CA LEU A 25 -9.98 -3.25 -1.89
C LEU A 25 -9.19 -2.78 -3.14
N PRO A 26 -9.70 -1.79 -3.89
CA PRO A 26 -8.97 -1.24 -5.03
C PRO A 26 -7.82 -0.34 -4.57
N ALA A 27 -6.76 -0.24 -5.37
CA ALA A 27 -5.58 0.60 -5.10
C ALA A 27 -5.94 2.06 -4.79
N ALA A 28 -6.87 2.65 -5.54
CA ALA A 28 -7.36 4.02 -5.32
C ALA A 28 -8.02 4.26 -3.94
N SER A 29 -8.28 3.21 -3.16
CA SER A 29 -8.82 3.30 -1.80
C SER A 29 -7.76 3.15 -0.71
N ILE A 30 -6.49 2.96 -1.07
CA ILE A 30 -5.36 2.84 -0.16
C ILE A 30 -4.51 4.11 -0.27
N CYS A 31 -4.14 4.66 0.88
CA CYS A 31 -3.12 5.68 0.99
C CYS A 31 -2.08 5.22 2.00
N ALA A 32 -0.80 5.33 1.67
CA ALA A 32 0.29 4.95 2.55
C ALA A 32 1.31 6.08 2.64
N THR A 33 1.93 6.20 3.80
CA THR A 33 2.98 7.18 4.09
C THR A 33 4.11 6.49 4.83
N ASP A 34 5.33 6.94 4.61
CA ASP A 34 6.53 6.48 5.32
C ASP A 34 7.58 7.60 5.27
N LEU A 35 8.63 7.46 6.06
CA LEU A 35 9.80 8.32 6.02
C LEU A 35 10.59 8.18 4.71
N TYR A 36 10.56 7.00 4.09
CA TYR A 36 11.30 6.68 2.87
C TYR A 36 10.37 6.34 1.70
N MET A 37 10.66 6.89 0.53
CA MET A 37 9.80 6.77 -0.66
C MET A 37 10.04 5.47 -1.45
N ASP A 38 11.22 4.86 -1.37
CA ASP A 38 11.63 3.73 -2.23
C ASP A 38 10.58 2.59 -2.31
N LYS A 39 10.01 2.18 -1.16
CA LYS A 39 8.99 1.13 -1.11
C LYS A 39 7.61 1.61 -1.56
N LEU A 40 7.27 2.86 -1.26
CA LEU A 40 6.00 3.45 -1.67
C LEU A 40 5.94 3.56 -3.19
N GLU A 41 7.01 4.08 -3.81
CA GLU A 41 7.12 4.25 -5.26
C GLU A 41 7.16 2.90 -5.98
N SER A 42 7.95 1.94 -5.47
CA SER A 42 8.03 0.60 -6.03
C SER A 42 6.68 -0.13 -6.03
N ASP A 43 5.95 -0.08 -4.91
CA ASP A 43 4.64 -0.73 -4.83
C ASP A 43 3.55 0.05 -5.60
N ALA A 44 3.57 1.39 -5.60
CA ALA A 44 2.64 2.19 -6.40
C ALA A 44 2.81 1.92 -7.90
N ALA A 45 4.05 1.84 -8.40
CA ALA A 45 4.32 1.49 -9.78
C ALA A 45 3.84 0.07 -10.14
N ALA A 46 3.86 -0.87 -9.19
CA ALA A 46 3.45 -2.25 -9.41
C ALA A 46 1.92 -2.46 -9.33
N TYR A 47 1.22 -1.70 -8.49
CA TYR A 47 -0.19 -1.98 -8.17
C TYR A 47 -1.19 -0.84 -8.40
N GLY A 48 -0.73 0.37 -8.71
CA GLY A 48 -1.59 1.53 -9.03
C GLY A 48 -1.28 2.76 -8.20
#